data_AF-A0A5D2L334-F1
#
_entry.id   AF-A0A5D2L334-F1
#
_cell.length_a   1.000
_cell.length_b   1.000
_cell.length_c   1.000
_cell.angle_alpha   90.00
_cell.angle_beta   90.00
_cell.angle_gamma   90.00
#
_symmetry.space_group_name_H-M   'P 1'
#
loop_
_entity.id
_entity.type
_entity.pdbx_description
1 polymer ?
#
loop_
_entity_poly.entity_id
_entity_poly.type
_entity_poly.pdbx_seq_one_letter_code
_entity_poly.pdbx_strand_id
1 'polypeptide(L)'
;MAAHIATAMKPKNNNSNSNNNSNCCSNGYSSDVSNGSDNNSPSPPPSPPKPRLTPSLSQCRRRLRSKTKSFVRRENLGSGLNFRRNLRYLLLLPLLYISGLLMCVGPFSGFWGYASVPGSVYRSYENFQRLWDDIRLDNSSALQLSSVWKYKRRVKVQKPCSNSTARNHFSMYRTSIMESPGSSGYLIVDANGGLNQQRSAMCLVLTIRVHIWFCYAHICNAVAVAGLLNAILVIPRFELNSVWRDPSQFGDIYDEEHFINNLKGYVNVVRELPEALMEIYDQNISNIPNFRVQAWATVNYYLGVVLPILRDQRVIRIAPFANRLTMNVPSHIQLLRCITNYKALKFSPPISSLAEKLVSRMIERSSMTGGKYVSVHLRFEQDMVAFSCCVYEGGEAEKLKMDSFREQEWKGKFKRKDGVIVPALNRIEGKCPLTPVEVGLMLRGMGFDNNTSIYIASGKIYQAEKHLAPLREMFPLLYTKESLATPDELAPFEIFMKLECPAASLRGILLSWQL
;
A
#
# COMPACT_ATOMS: atom_id res chain seq x y z
N MET A 1 20.54 -46.73 -19.27
CA MET A 1 21.50 -46.85 -20.38
C MET A 1 21.22 -45.64 -21.27
N ALA A 2 22.10 -44.63 -21.47
CA ALA A 2 23.51 -44.66 -21.88
C ALA A 2 23.68 -45.27 -23.28
N ALA A 3 24.39 -44.69 -24.27
CA ALA A 3 25.39 -43.59 -24.30
C ALA A 3 24.92 -42.44 -25.29
N HIS A 4 25.41 -41.18 -25.30
CA HIS A 4 26.79 -40.62 -25.42
C HIS A 4 27.49 -41.04 -26.74
N ILE A 5 28.22 -40.21 -27.53
CA ILE A 5 28.93 -38.91 -27.31
C ILE A 5 29.07 -38.12 -28.65
N ALA A 6 29.28 -36.79 -28.58
CA ALA A 6 30.18 -35.91 -29.41
C ALA A 6 29.52 -34.58 -29.85
N THR A 7 30.17 -33.41 -29.94
CA THR A 7 31.44 -32.86 -29.39
C THR A 7 31.33 -31.33 -29.34
N ALA A 8 32.20 -30.63 -28.59
CA ALA A 8 32.09 -29.17 -28.38
C ALA A 8 33.11 -28.33 -29.18
N MET A 9 32.76 -27.07 -29.50
CA MET A 9 33.72 -25.99 -29.77
C MET A 9 33.26 -24.63 -29.20
N LYS A 10 34.25 -23.80 -28.85
CA LYS A 10 34.22 -22.44 -28.28
C LYS A 10 35.61 -21.82 -28.55
N PRO A 11 35.86 -20.51 -28.36
CA PRO A 11 34.95 -19.37 -28.26
C PRO A 11 35.33 -18.26 -29.28
N LYS A 12 34.73 -17.07 -29.20
CA LYS A 12 35.40 -15.82 -29.59
C LYS A 12 35.15 -14.71 -28.57
N ASN A 13 36.21 -13.98 -28.21
CA ASN A 13 36.14 -12.72 -27.47
C ASN A 13 35.77 -11.57 -28.42
N ASN A 14 35.39 -10.43 -27.83
CA ASN A 14 36.02 -9.16 -28.22
C ASN A 14 36.03 -8.19 -27.03
N ASN A 15 37.19 -7.62 -26.74
CA ASN A 15 37.35 -6.47 -25.84
C ASN A 15 37.25 -5.18 -26.65
N SER A 16 36.73 -4.12 -26.05
CA SER A 16 37.06 -2.74 -26.45
C SER A 16 37.21 -1.88 -25.21
N ASN A 17 38.47 -1.70 -24.76
CA ASN A 17 38.83 -0.67 -23.80
C ASN A 17 38.72 0.70 -24.45
N SER A 18 38.21 1.69 -23.71
CA SER A 18 38.69 3.06 -23.82
C SER A 18 38.79 3.66 -22.42
N ASN A 19 40.02 3.96 -22.00
CA ASN A 19 40.25 4.79 -20.82
C ASN A 19 39.91 6.25 -21.14
N ASN A 20 39.54 7.02 -20.12
CA ASN A 20 40.31 8.24 -19.83
C ASN A 20 40.07 8.72 -18.39
N ASN A 21 41.17 8.96 -17.69
CA ASN A 21 41.20 9.72 -16.44
C ASN A 21 41.38 11.20 -16.77
N SER A 22 40.72 12.09 -16.03
CA SER A 22 41.34 13.35 -15.62
C SER A 22 40.68 13.90 -14.35
N ASN A 23 41.52 14.44 -13.49
CA ASN A 23 41.17 15.12 -12.23
C ASN A 23 41.62 16.59 -12.35
N CYS A 24 41.31 17.37 -11.30
CA CYS A 24 41.98 18.62 -10.89
C CYS A 24 41.55 19.98 -11.48
N CYS A 25 41.21 20.88 -10.53
CA CYS A 25 41.53 22.31 -10.47
C CYS A 25 40.85 23.29 -11.47
N SER A 26 40.87 24.62 -11.25
CA SER A 26 40.67 25.50 -10.05
C SER A 26 41.08 26.93 -10.44
N ASN A 27 40.31 27.95 -10.03
CA ASN A 27 40.57 29.40 -10.20
C ASN A 27 40.50 29.92 -11.67
N GLY A 28 40.21 31.19 -11.97
CA GLY A 28 39.75 32.32 -11.13
C GLY A 28 39.87 33.69 -11.85
N TYR A 29 39.27 34.76 -11.29
CA TYR A 29 39.33 36.19 -11.72
C TYR A 29 38.57 36.52 -13.06
N SER A 30 37.58 37.45 -13.11
CA SER A 30 37.57 38.94 -13.03
C SER A 30 37.70 39.61 -14.43
N SER A 31 37.14 40.80 -14.75
CA SER A 31 36.43 41.86 -13.97
C SER A 31 35.71 42.87 -14.90
N ASP A 32 34.70 43.60 -14.38
CA ASP A 32 34.24 44.97 -14.80
C ASP A 32 33.66 45.15 -16.24
N VAL A 33 32.90 46.18 -16.70
CA VAL A 33 32.28 47.46 -16.22
C VAL A 33 31.24 47.90 -17.32
N SER A 34 30.17 48.72 -17.22
CA SER A 34 29.40 49.48 -16.19
C SER A 34 28.02 49.93 -16.77
N ASN A 35 27.19 50.65 -15.98
CA ASN A 35 26.02 51.50 -16.36
C ASN A 35 24.75 50.84 -16.97
N GLY A 36 23.52 51.27 -16.67
CA GLY A 36 23.03 52.24 -15.66
C GLY A 36 21.56 52.69 -15.88
N SER A 37 20.83 53.00 -14.79
CA SER A 37 19.46 53.63 -14.71
C SER A 37 18.26 52.87 -15.37
N ASP A 38 17.02 52.88 -14.84
CA ASP A 38 16.49 53.44 -13.58
C ASP A 38 15.15 52.79 -13.14
N ASN A 39 14.89 52.75 -11.82
CA ASN A 39 13.60 52.82 -11.08
C ASN A 39 12.38 51.92 -11.49
N ASN A 40 11.58 51.30 -10.59
CA ASN A 40 11.31 51.51 -9.16
C ASN A 40 11.03 50.17 -8.42
N SER A 41 11.40 50.06 -7.14
CA SER A 41 10.78 49.14 -6.14
C SER A 41 11.20 49.50 -4.70
N PRO A 42 10.28 49.54 -3.71
CA PRO A 42 10.60 49.80 -2.30
C PRO A 42 11.05 48.55 -1.54
N SER A 43 11.69 48.74 -0.38
CA SER A 43 12.26 47.66 0.47
C SER A 43 12.32 48.11 1.96
N PRO A 44 12.61 47.22 2.94
CA PRO A 44 11.93 47.27 4.25
C PRO A 44 12.70 47.93 5.43
N PRO A 45 11.98 48.29 6.52
CA PRO A 45 12.53 48.76 7.82
C PRO A 45 12.69 47.63 8.88
N PRO A 46 13.35 47.88 10.04
CA PRO A 46 14.38 46.94 10.52
C PRO A 46 14.30 46.48 11.99
N SER A 47 15.32 45.72 12.43
CA SER A 47 15.53 45.23 13.81
C SER A 47 16.32 46.19 14.72
N PRO A 48 15.89 46.46 15.97
CA PRO A 48 16.67 47.19 16.99
C PRO A 48 16.96 46.29 18.25
N PRO A 49 17.57 46.77 19.37
CA PRO A 49 19.03 46.70 19.52
C PRO A 49 19.56 46.17 20.89
N LYS A 50 20.90 46.11 21.06
CA LYS A 50 21.61 45.76 22.32
C LYS A 50 22.06 46.99 23.16
N PRO A 51 22.20 46.87 24.50
CA PRO A 51 22.90 47.85 25.36
C PRO A 51 24.43 47.67 25.55
N ARG A 52 25.04 48.58 26.35
CA ARG A 52 26.49 48.78 26.68
C ARG A 52 26.85 48.25 28.11
N LEU A 53 28.08 47.96 28.58
CA LEU A 53 29.49 48.39 28.32
C LEU A 53 29.93 49.69 29.06
N THR A 54 31.01 49.79 29.89
CA THR A 54 32.00 48.75 30.32
C THR A 54 32.54 48.78 31.80
N PRO A 55 33.57 49.57 32.25
CA PRO A 55 34.68 48.91 32.99
C PRO A 55 35.30 49.55 34.27
N SER A 56 36.03 48.71 35.03
CA SER A 56 37.26 48.98 35.82
C SER A 56 38.07 47.65 35.89
N LEU A 57 39.40 47.53 35.73
CA LEU A 57 40.58 48.10 36.42
C LEU A 57 40.71 47.64 37.91
N SER A 58 41.84 47.07 38.40
CA SER A 58 43.09 46.62 37.74
C SER A 58 43.98 45.74 38.68
N GLN A 59 45.06 45.14 38.13
CA GLN A 59 46.24 44.57 38.84
C GLN A 59 46.02 43.29 39.71
N CYS A 60 47.01 42.45 40.07
CA CYS A 60 48.46 42.45 39.79
C CYS A 60 49.09 41.02 39.69
N ARG A 61 50.39 40.95 39.31
CA ARG A 61 51.20 39.70 39.23
C ARG A 61 51.65 39.15 40.60
N ARG A 62 51.80 37.82 40.71
CA ARG A 62 53.07 37.18 41.16
C ARG A 62 53.18 35.68 40.77
N ARG A 63 54.37 35.09 40.93
CA ARG A 63 54.81 33.79 40.37
C ARG A 63 55.93 33.19 41.25
N LEU A 64 56.17 31.87 41.15
CA LEU A 64 57.24 31.05 41.78
C LEU A 64 57.12 30.79 43.30
N ARG A 65 57.70 29.73 43.91
CA ARG A 65 58.12 28.35 43.50
C ARG A 65 58.70 27.65 44.76
N SER A 66 58.74 26.30 44.78
CA SER A 66 59.49 25.43 45.73
C SER A 66 58.83 25.27 47.12
N LYS A 67 59.13 24.23 47.92
CA LYS A 67 60.34 23.37 47.97
C LYS A 67 60.03 21.91 48.32
N THR A 68 60.92 21.00 47.94
CA THR A 68 60.88 19.56 48.23
C THR A 68 61.22 19.24 49.69
N LYS A 69 60.65 18.17 50.26
CA LYS A 69 61.30 17.35 51.30
C LYS A 69 60.98 15.86 51.11
N SER A 70 62.02 15.03 51.15
CA SER A 70 61.96 13.58 51.36
C SER A 70 62.55 13.26 52.74
N PHE A 71 62.24 12.10 53.31
CA PHE A 71 62.98 11.53 54.44
C PHE A 71 62.92 9.98 54.45
N VAL A 72 63.98 9.36 54.97
CA VAL A 72 64.31 7.90 54.98
C VAL A 72 65.13 7.67 56.28
N ARG A 73 65.34 6.49 56.87
CA ARG A 73 65.24 5.06 56.47
C ARG A 73 65.10 4.20 57.74
N ARG A 74 64.21 3.18 57.77
CA ARG A 74 64.58 1.89 58.42
C ARG A 74 63.73 0.67 58.10
N GLU A 75 64.41 -0.47 58.11
CA GLU A 75 63.87 -1.83 57.99
C GLU A 75 63.32 -2.36 59.33
N ASN A 76 62.39 -3.34 59.29
CA ASN A 76 62.78 -4.71 59.65
C ASN A 76 61.75 -5.81 59.32
N LEU A 77 62.29 -6.90 58.77
CA LEU A 77 61.98 -8.32 59.00
C LEU A 77 60.72 -8.68 59.82
N GLY A 78 59.76 -9.40 59.23
CA GLY A 78 58.61 -9.96 59.97
C GLY A 78 57.69 -10.92 59.21
N SER A 79 57.68 -12.20 59.63
CA SER A 79 56.63 -13.23 59.41
C SER A 79 56.09 -13.47 57.99
N GLY A 80 56.74 -14.37 57.25
CA GLY A 80 56.17 -15.00 56.06
C GLY A 80 55.20 -16.13 56.42
N LEU A 81 53.90 -15.84 56.60
CA LEU A 81 52.88 -16.89 56.86
C LEU A 81 51.50 -16.67 56.18
N ASN A 82 51.25 -15.51 55.57
CA ASN A 82 49.92 -15.16 55.02
C ASN A 82 49.68 -15.55 53.54
N PHE A 83 50.68 -16.10 52.84
CA PHE A 83 50.60 -16.27 51.37
C PHE A 83 49.59 -17.34 50.89
N ARG A 84 49.36 -18.41 51.68
CA ARG A 84 48.47 -19.52 51.27
C ARG A 84 46.97 -19.24 51.42
N ARG A 85 46.56 -18.27 52.25
CA ARG A 85 45.14 -17.94 52.46
C ARG A 85 44.61 -16.95 51.42
N ASN A 86 45.44 -16.00 50.99
CA ASN A 86 45.05 -15.00 50.00
C ASN A 86 44.95 -15.56 48.57
N LEU A 87 45.69 -16.62 48.22
CA LEU A 87 45.69 -17.18 46.86
C LEU A 87 44.29 -17.68 46.40
N ARG A 88 43.45 -18.17 47.32
CA ARG A 88 42.06 -18.55 46.99
C ARG A 88 41.21 -17.33 46.62
N TYR A 89 41.34 -16.22 47.36
CA TYR A 89 40.67 -14.97 47.02
C TYR A 89 41.23 -14.33 45.74
N LEU A 90 42.52 -14.51 45.46
CA LEU A 90 43.19 -14.07 44.23
C LEU A 90 42.71 -14.78 42.95
N LEU A 91 42.03 -15.94 43.08
CA LEU A 91 41.33 -16.61 41.97
C LEU A 91 39.82 -16.35 42.00
N LEU A 92 39.21 -16.30 43.18
CA LEU A 92 37.77 -16.01 43.34
C LEU A 92 37.41 -14.58 42.93
N LEU A 93 38.25 -13.57 43.19
CA LEU A 93 37.98 -12.19 42.79
C LEU A 93 37.98 -12.02 41.26
N PRO A 94 38.98 -12.53 40.49
CA PRO A 94 38.89 -12.57 39.04
C PRO A 94 37.71 -13.38 38.52
N LEU A 95 37.37 -14.53 39.11
CA LEU A 95 36.21 -15.33 38.68
C LEU A 95 34.87 -14.62 38.94
N LEU A 96 34.72 -13.95 40.08
CA LEU A 96 33.53 -13.14 40.39
C LEU A 96 33.48 -11.86 39.55
N TYR A 97 34.63 -11.25 39.26
CA TYR A 97 34.72 -10.10 38.36
C TYR A 97 34.38 -10.48 36.92
N ILE A 98 34.90 -11.60 36.41
CA ILE A 98 34.57 -12.14 35.08
C ILE A 98 33.10 -12.57 35.04
N SER A 99 32.58 -13.25 36.06
CA SER A 99 31.15 -13.59 36.17
C SER A 99 30.26 -12.34 36.15
N GLY A 100 30.60 -11.32 36.95
CA GLY A 100 29.93 -10.03 36.94
C GLY A 100 30.04 -9.32 35.59
N LEU A 101 31.18 -9.40 34.91
CA LEU A 101 31.40 -8.79 33.60
C LEU A 101 30.66 -9.55 32.49
N LEU A 102 30.49 -10.87 32.60
CA LEU A 102 29.63 -11.68 31.72
C LEU A 102 28.13 -11.43 31.97
N MET A 103 27.74 -11.02 33.19
CA MET A 103 26.37 -10.58 33.51
C MET A 103 26.11 -9.12 33.09
N CYS A 104 27.09 -8.24 33.20
CA CYS A 104 26.96 -6.81 32.84
C CYS A 104 27.23 -6.52 31.35
N VAL A 105 28.05 -7.33 30.68
CA VAL A 105 28.21 -7.31 29.23
C VAL A 105 27.30 -8.38 28.63
N GLY A 106 26.07 -7.99 28.30
CA GLY A 106 25.18 -8.84 27.50
C GLY A 106 25.85 -9.22 26.17
N PRO A 107 25.67 -10.48 25.70
CA PRO A 107 24.40 -11.19 25.83
C PRO A 107 24.52 -12.67 26.26
N PHE A 108 24.41 -12.96 27.57
CA PHE A 108 23.94 -14.30 28.01
C PHE A 108 22.45 -14.51 27.74
N SER A 109 21.71 -13.44 27.41
CA SER A 109 20.34 -13.45 26.89
C SER A 109 20.17 -14.17 25.54
N GLY A 110 21.24 -14.72 24.95
CA GLY A 110 21.14 -15.58 23.77
C GLY A 110 20.71 -17.03 24.07
N PHE A 111 20.86 -17.51 25.31
CA PHE A 111 20.59 -18.92 25.67
C PHE A 111 19.15 -19.20 26.13
N TRP A 112 18.46 -18.20 26.69
CA TRP A 112 17.00 -18.24 26.85
C TRP A 112 16.39 -17.44 25.71
N GLY A 113 15.68 -18.12 24.82
CA GLY A 113 15.10 -17.52 23.62
C GLY A 113 14.23 -16.32 23.95
N TYR A 114 14.50 -15.19 23.28
CA TYR A 114 13.78 -13.93 23.48
C TYR A 114 12.27 -14.14 23.48
N ALA A 115 11.61 -13.76 24.58
CA ALA A 115 10.17 -13.77 24.67
C ALA A 115 9.59 -12.87 23.57
N SER A 116 8.90 -13.48 22.60
CA SER A 116 8.31 -12.77 21.46
C SER A 116 7.36 -11.68 21.94
N VAL A 117 7.53 -10.45 21.46
CA VAL A 117 6.69 -9.30 21.82
C VAL A 117 5.20 -9.68 21.71
N PRO A 118 4.34 -9.36 22.69
CA PRO A 118 2.92 -9.72 22.64
C PRO A 118 2.26 -9.31 21.30
N GLY A 119 1.55 -10.26 20.69
CA GLY A 119 0.92 -10.06 19.38
C GLY A 119 1.84 -10.14 18.15
N SER A 120 3.15 -10.37 18.29
CA SER A 120 4.08 -10.46 17.15
C SER A 120 4.10 -11.81 16.42
N VAL A 121 3.53 -12.85 17.01
CA VAL A 121 3.58 -14.24 16.51
C VAL A 121 2.16 -14.77 16.31
N TYR A 122 1.91 -15.44 15.19
CA TYR A 122 0.67 -16.17 14.95
C TYR A 122 0.59 -17.40 15.85
N ARG A 123 -0.48 -17.48 16.63
CA ARG A 123 -0.85 -18.64 17.46
C ARG A 123 -2.36 -18.92 17.30
N SER A 124 -2.86 -18.77 16.07
CA SER A 124 -4.29 -18.79 15.79
C SER A 124 -4.90 -20.18 16.04
N TYR A 125 -4.14 -21.24 15.76
CA TYR A 125 -4.55 -22.60 16.03
C TYR A 125 -4.42 -22.97 17.51
N GLU A 126 -3.33 -22.58 18.20
CA GLU A 126 -3.21 -22.77 19.65
C GLU A 126 -4.35 -22.08 20.43
N ASN A 127 -4.67 -20.84 20.06
CA ASN A 127 -5.71 -20.06 20.74
C ASN A 127 -7.09 -20.63 20.44
N PHE A 128 -7.33 -21.13 19.22
CA PHE A 128 -8.55 -21.86 18.90
C PHE A 128 -8.70 -23.11 19.78
N GLN A 129 -7.68 -23.98 19.85
CA GLN A 129 -7.73 -25.18 20.68
C GLN A 129 -7.96 -24.88 22.16
N ARG A 130 -7.33 -23.83 22.72
CA ARG A 130 -7.52 -23.42 24.12
C ARG A 130 -8.90 -22.87 24.44
N LEU A 131 -9.54 -22.19 23.47
CA LEU A 131 -10.85 -21.55 23.65
C LEU A 131 -12.01 -22.44 23.16
N TRP A 132 -11.75 -23.61 22.57
CA TRP A 132 -12.78 -24.37 21.87
C TRP A 132 -13.86 -24.93 22.79
N ASP A 133 -13.47 -25.45 23.96
CA ASP A 133 -14.43 -25.92 24.96
C ASP A 133 -15.30 -24.76 25.48
N ASP A 134 -14.73 -23.57 25.72
CA ASP A 134 -15.48 -22.37 26.09
C ASP A 134 -16.46 -21.95 24.98
N ILE A 135 -16.00 -21.87 23.73
CA ILE A 135 -16.79 -21.49 22.54
C ILE A 135 -17.95 -22.47 22.26
N ARG A 136 -17.81 -23.73 22.68
CA ARG A 136 -18.84 -24.78 22.56
C ARG A 136 -19.82 -24.79 23.74
N LEU A 137 -19.36 -24.39 24.94
CA LEU A 137 -20.20 -24.29 26.14
C LEU A 137 -20.90 -22.93 26.27
N ASP A 138 -20.47 -21.91 25.52
CA ASP A 138 -21.08 -20.60 25.49
C ASP A 138 -22.54 -20.67 25.01
N ASN A 139 -23.46 -20.46 25.96
CA ASN A 139 -24.90 -20.35 25.74
C ASN A 139 -25.40 -18.91 25.86
N SER A 140 -24.49 -17.92 25.84
CA SER A 140 -24.83 -16.51 25.83
C SER A 140 -25.84 -16.21 24.73
N SER A 141 -26.85 -15.39 25.04
CA SER A 141 -27.87 -15.02 24.07
C SER A 141 -27.23 -14.39 22.85
N ALA A 142 -27.33 -15.06 21.69
CA ALA A 142 -26.76 -14.61 20.43
C ALA A 142 -27.10 -13.14 20.18
N LEU A 143 -26.10 -12.35 19.77
CA LEU A 143 -26.23 -10.91 19.63
C LEU A 143 -27.48 -10.52 18.84
N GLN A 144 -28.28 -9.61 19.39
CA GLN A 144 -29.08 -8.76 18.51
C GLN A 144 -28.10 -8.01 17.59
N LEU A 145 -28.05 -8.36 16.30
CA LEU A 145 -27.17 -7.74 15.30
C LEU A 145 -27.30 -6.19 15.26
N SER A 146 -28.46 -5.66 15.67
CA SER A 146 -28.73 -4.24 15.85
C SER A 146 -27.90 -3.54 16.94
N SER A 147 -27.22 -4.30 17.81
CA SER A 147 -26.39 -3.78 18.90
C SER A 147 -24.92 -3.61 18.53
N VAL A 148 -24.34 -4.56 17.77
CA VAL A 148 -22.96 -4.55 17.25
C VAL A 148 -22.63 -3.23 16.55
N TRP A 149 -23.56 -2.78 15.72
CA TRP A 149 -23.38 -1.61 14.87
C TRP A 149 -23.85 -0.29 15.52
N LYS A 150 -24.08 -0.25 16.84
CA LYS A 150 -24.38 0.99 17.59
C LYS A 150 -23.14 1.88 17.76
N TYR A 151 -22.67 2.41 16.63
CA TYR A 151 -21.54 3.33 16.55
C TYR A 151 -21.84 4.61 17.35
N LYS A 152 -21.25 4.76 18.56
CA LYS A 152 -21.47 5.93 19.44
C LYS A 152 -20.99 7.25 18.83
N ARG A 153 -20.07 7.20 17.85
CA ARG A 153 -19.75 8.34 16.99
C ARG A 153 -20.92 8.53 16.03
N ARG A 154 -21.49 9.73 15.89
CA ARG A 154 -22.42 10.00 14.78
C ARG A 154 -21.73 9.56 13.48
N VAL A 155 -22.31 8.59 12.77
CA VAL A 155 -21.83 8.23 11.43
C VAL A 155 -21.76 9.52 10.62
N LYS A 156 -20.62 9.79 9.98
CA LYS A 156 -20.53 10.89 9.02
C LYS A 156 -21.44 10.50 7.86
N VAL A 157 -22.71 10.92 7.94
CA VAL A 157 -23.78 10.64 6.95
C VAL A 157 -23.16 10.79 5.58
N GLN A 158 -23.25 9.74 4.75
CA GLN A 158 -22.62 9.70 3.44
C GLN A 158 -23.08 10.93 2.66
N LYS A 159 -22.21 11.94 2.56
CA LYS A 159 -22.57 13.20 1.91
C LYS A 159 -22.77 12.89 0.43
N PRO A 160 -24.00 13.02 -0.11
CA PRO A 160 -24.22 12.75 -1.52
C PRO A 160 -23.38 13.74 -2.34
N CYS A 161 -22.83 13.29 -3.47
CA CYS A 161 -22.14 14.18 -4.40
C CYS A 161 -23.12 15.29 -4.81
N SER A 162 -22.87 16.53 -4.37
CA SER A 162 -23.85 17.62 -4.46
C SER A 162 -24.05 18.05 -5.91
N ASN A 163 -25.16 17.65 -6.51
CA ASN A 163 -25.46 17.85 -7.92
C ASN A 163 -25.73 19.32 -8.29
N SER A 164 -26.28 20.13 -7.37
CA SER A 164 -26.94 21.40 -7.72
C SER A 164 -25.95 22.53 -8.02
N THR A 165 -25.28 23.07 -7.01
CA THR A 165 -24.39 24.24 -7.17
C THR A 165 -23.15 23.94 -8.02
N ALA A 166 -22.65 22.70 -7.95
CA ALA A 166 -21.34 22.35 -8.49
C ALA A 166 -21.34 22.04 -9.99
N ARG A 167 -22.48 21.63 -10.57
CA ARG A 167 -22.64 21.56 -12.04
C ARG A 167 -22.57 22.95 -12.68
N ASN A 168 -23.19 23.94 -12.04
CA ASN A 168 -23.15 25.33 -12.51
C ASN A 168 -21.73 25.90 -12.40
N HIS A 169 -21.02 25.66 -11.29
CA HIS A 169 -19.60 26.02 -11.18
C HIS A 169 -18.70 25.31 -12.19
N PHE A 170 -18.95 24.04 -12.52
CA PHE A 170 -18.17 23.32 -13.54
C PHE A 170 -18.41 23.91 -14.95
N SER A 171 -19.67 24.22 -15.28
CA SER A 171 -20.03 24.92 -16.52
C SER A 171 -19.36 26.30 -16.60
N MET A 172 -19.47 27.11 -15.54
CA MET A 172 -18.87 28.44 -15.45
C MET A 172 -17.33 28.39 -15.53
N TYR A 173 -16.70 27.42 -14.88
CA TYR A 173 -15.25 27.18 -14.97
C TYR A 173 -14.83 26.85 -16.41
N ARG A 174 -15.55 25.94 -17.07
CA ARG A 174 -15.35 25.58 -18.48
C ARG A 174 -15.45 26.80 -19.40
N THR A 175 -16.46 27.66 -19.23
CA THR A 175 -16.59 28.93 -19.98
C THR A 175 -15.46 29.92 -19.68
N SER A 176 -14.93 29.95 -18.45
CA SER A 176 -13.91 30.92 -18.03
C SER A 176 -12.47 30.63 -18.46
N ILE A 177 -12.15 29.40 -18.89
CA ILE A 177 -10.78 28.97 -19.24
C ILE A 177 -10.65 28.57 -20.74
N MET A 178 -11.77 28.50 -21.46
CA MET A 178 -11.80 28.06 -22.86
C MET A 178 -12.47 29.10 -23.75
N GLU A 179 -11.63 29.86 -24.46
CA GLU A 179 -12.05 30.81 -25.51
C GLU A 179 -12.57 30.12 -26.79
N SER A 180 -12.58 28.77 -26.83
CA SER A 180 -13.07 27.97 -27.94
C SER A 180 -14.00 26.84 -27.46
N PRO A 181 -15.14 26.60 -28.13
CA PRO A 181 -16.08 25.53 -27.77
C PRO A 181 -15.59 24.11 -28.13
N GLY A 182 -14.44 23.98 -28.82
CA GLY A 182 -13.88 22.69 -29.21
C GLY A 182 -13.37 21.83 -28.05
N SER A 183 -13.16 20.54 -28.31
CA SER A 183 -12.41 19.65 -27.41
C SER A 183 -10.91 19.87 -27.54
N SER A 184 -10.19 19.87 -26.41
CA SER A 184 -8.74 20.05 -26.39
C SER A 184 -8.02 18.93 -27.14
N GLY A 185 -8.56 17.71 -27.08
CA GLY A 185 -8.08 16.51 -27.77
C GLY A 185 -8.70 15.26 -27.15
N TYR A 186 -8.19 14.09 -27.51
CA TYR A 186 -8.57 12.79 -26.94
C TYR A 186 -7.51 12.31 -25.92
N LEU A 187 -7.98 11.73 -24.81
CA LEU A 187 -7.16 11.19 -23.75
C LEU A 187 -7.41 9.68 -23.63
N ILE A 188 -6.37 8.87 -23.90
CA ILE A 188 -6.34 7.44 -23.58
C ILE A 188 -5.61 7.25 -22.25
N VAL A 189 -6.19 6.44 -21.37
CA VAL A 189 -5.61 6.06 -20.09
C VAL A 189 -5.57 4.54 -19.96
N ASP A 190 -4.37 4.01 -19.70
CA ASP A 190 -4.16 2.61 -19.35
C ASP A 190 -3.95 2.51 -17.83
N ALA A 191 -4.94 1.97 -17.12
CA ALA A 191 -4.92 1.86 -15.66
C ALA A 191 -4.19 0.59 -15.20
N ASN A 192 -3.23 0.76 -14.27
CA ASN A 192 -2.42 -0.32 -13.69
C ASN A 192 -2.89 -0.64 -12.25
N GLY A 193 -2.26 -1.60 -11.58
CA GLY A 193 -2.61 -2.06 -10.23
C GLY A 193 -3.74 -3.09 -10.24
N GLY A 194 -4.03 -3.66 -9.06
CA GLY A 194 -5.19 -4.55 -8.91
C GLY A 194 -6.51 -3.77 -8.99
N LEU A 195 -7.58 -4.38 -9.49
CA LEU A 195 -8.85 -3.70 -9.82
C LEU A 195 -9.35 -2.70 -8.76
N ASN A 196 -9.32 -3.06 -7.48
CA ASN A 196 -9.83 -2.16 -6.45
C ASN A 196 -9.01 -0.85 -6.30
N GLN A 197 -7.72 -0.89 -6.69
CA GLN A 197 -6.82 0.28 -6.78
C GLN A 197 -7.08 1.10 -8.06
N GLN A 198 -7.63 0.47 -9.11
CA GLN A 198 -8.11 1.17 -10.29
C GLN A 198 -9.41 1.95 -9.99
N ARG A 199 -10.24 1.43 -9.07
CA ARG A 199 -11.57 1.95 -8.73
C ARG A 199 -11.63 3.01 -7.60
N SER A 200 -10.94 2.80 -6.47
CA SER A 200 -11.33 3.36 -5.14
C SER A 200 -11.03 4.85 -4.87
N ALA A 201 -12.00 5.74 -5.12
CA ALA A 201 -11.85 7.17 -4.80
C ALA A 201 -12.40 7.50 -3.40
N MET A 202 -11.59 7.30 -2.36
CA MET A 202 -11.98 7.67 -1.00
C MET A 202 -11.45 9.06 -0.60
N CYS A 203 -12.37 9.95 -0.18
CA CYS A 203 -12.05 11.29 0.31
C CYS A 203 -12.15 11.32 1.84
N LEU A 204 -11.08 10.89 2.52
CA LEU A 204 -11.04 10.78 3.98
C LEU A 204 -10.53 12.06 4.65
N VAL A 205 -11.45 12.96 5.02
CA VAL A 205 -11.12 14.06 5.94
C VAL A 205 -11.06 13.52 7.37
N LEU A 206 -9.87 13.12 7.81
CA LEU A 206 -9.57 12.77 9.20
C LEU A 206 -8.53 13.75 9.77
N THR A 207 -9.00 14.63 10.65
CA THR A 207 -8.12 15.37 11.56
C THR A 207 -7.60 14.43 12.64
N ILE A 208 -6.37 14.70 13.12
CA ILE A 208 -5.63 14.01 14.20
C ILE A 208 -4.68 12.87 13.74
N ARG A 209 -3.38 13.19 13.86
CA ARG A 209 -2.18 12.33 14.03
C ARG A 209 -2.06 11.02 13.22
N VAL A 210 -1.38 11.16 12.07
CA VAL A 210 -0.34 10.26 11.52
C VAL A 210 -0.68 8.76 11.43
N HIS A 211 -1.16 8.33 10.26
CA HIS A 211 -0.27 7.70 9.27
C HIS A 211 -0.84 7.90 7.86
N ILE A 212 0.02 7.90 6.83
CA ILE A 212 -0.37 8.28 5.47
C ILE A 212 -1.18 7.15 4.83
N TRP A 213 -2.48 7.35 4.67
CA TRP A 213 -3.37 6.41 3.97
C TRP A 213 -3.64 6.91 2.55
N PHE A 214 -2.97 6.29 1.57
CA PHE A 214 -3.11 6.65 0.17
C PHE A 214 -4.27 5.88 -0.49
N CYS A 215 -5.38 6.58 -0.75
CA CYS A 215 -6.50 6.05 -1.53
C CYS A 215 -6.35 6.43 -3.00
N TYR A 216 -6.48 5.45 -3.89
CA TYR A 216 -6.24 5.62 -5.31
C TYR A 216 -7.43 5.11 -6.13
N ALA A 217 -7.89 5.95 -7.04
CA ALA A 217 -8.73 5.56 -8.17
C ALA A 217 -8.03 6.02 -9.44
N HIS A 218 -7.62 5.08 -10.28
CA HIS A 218 -7.06 5.40 -11.59
C HIS A 218 -8.16 5.88 -12.54
N ILE A 219 -9.32 5.22 -12.54
CA ILE A 219 -10.47 5.61 -13.38
C ILE A 219 -11.03 6.98 -12.96
N CYS A 220 -11.30 7.19 -11.66
CA CYS A 220 -11.86 8.46 -11.19
C CYS A 220 -10.85 9.62 -11.31
N ASN A 221 -9.53 9.34 -11.30
CA ASN A 221 -8.52 10.33 -11.66
C ASN A 221 -8.44 10.57 -13.18
N ALA A 222 -8.67 9.57 -14.03
CA ALA A 222 -8.74 9.74 -15.47
C ALA A 222 -9.89 10.68 -15.87
N VAL A 223 -11.10 10.47 -15.32
CA VAL A 223 -12.25 11.38 -15.52
C VAL A 223 -11.96 12.77 -14.96
N ALA A 224 -11.32 12.87 -13.80
CA ALA A 224 -10.92 14.15 -13.21
C ALA A 224 -9.89 14.92 -14.07
N VAL A 225 -8.92 14.23 -14.67
CA VAL A 225 -7.94 14.81 -15.61
C VAL A 225 -8.62 15.21 -16.92
N ALA A 226 -9.51 14.36 -17.48
CA ALA A 226 -10.25 14.68 -18.69
C ALA A 226 -11.12 15.94 -18.52
N GLY A 227 -11.83 16.05 -17.40
CA GLY A 227 -12.61 17.24 -17.05
C GLY A 227 -11.76 18.48 -16.75
N LEU A 228 -10.55 18.31 -16.20
CA LEU A 228 -9.61 19.41 -15.99
C LEU A 228 -9.02 19.95 -17.31
N LEU A 229 -8.74 19.07 -18.27
CA LEU A 229 -8.15 19.41 -19.57
C LEU A 229 -9.18 19.78 -20.65
N ASN A 230 -10.48 19.56 -20.40
CA ASN A 230 -11.53 19.49 -21.43
C ASN A 230 -11.13 18.53 -22.58
N ALA A 231 -10.63 17.35 -22.20
CA ALA A 231 -10.36 16.26 -23.11
C ALA A 231 -11.61 15.40 -23.31
N ILE A 232 -11.74 14.79 -24.48
CA ILE A 232 -12.61 13.64 -24.66
C ILE A 232 -11.89 12.43 -24.08
N LEU A 233 -12.50 11.74 -23.11
CA LEU A 233 -11.95 10.53 -22.52
C LEU A 233 -12.33 9.31 -23.38
N VAL A 234 -11.35 8.57 -23.87
CA VAL A 234 -11.58 7.20 -24.37
C VAL A 234 -11.77 6.29 -23.15
N ILE A 235 -12.65 5.30 -23.22
CA ILE A 235 -12.91 4.37 -22.10
C ILE A 235 -11.57 3.84 -21.53
N PRO A 236 -11.30 3.99 -20.22
CA PRO A 236 -10.02 3.58 -19.64
C PRO A 236 -9.79 2.07 -19.77
N ARG A 237 -8.63 1.69 -20.31
CA ARG A 237 -8.25 0.30 -20.53
C ARG A 237 -7.50 -0.24 -19.31
N PHE A 238 -7.53 -1.56 -19.10
CA PHE A 238 -6.83 -2.18 -17.99
C PHE A 238 -5.52 -2.82 -18.47
N GLU A 239 -4.42 -2.47 -17.80
CA GLU A 239 -3.08 -2.94 -18.17
C GLU A 239 -2.84 -4.35 -17.60
N LEU A 240 -2.62 -5.33 -18.48
CA LEU A 240 -2.41 -6.73 -18.14
C LEU A 240 -1.24 -6.89 -17.14
N ASN A 241 -1.57 -7.20 -15.89
CA ASN A 241 -0.58 -7.30 -14.83
C ASN A 241 0.07 -8.70 -14.79
N SER A 242 1.39 -8.78 -14.63
CA SER A 242 2.13 -10.06 -14.62
C SER A 242 1.71 -11.03 -13.51
N VAL A 243 1.19 -10.51 -12.40
CA VAL A 243 0.78 -11.28 -11.21
C VAL A 243 -0.68 -11.74 -11.35
N TRP A 244 -1.60 -10.81 -11.63
CA TRP A 244 -3.04 -11.11 -11.74
C TRP A 244 -3.41 -11.80 -13.06
N ARG A 245 -2.68 -11.49 -14.14
CA ARG A 245 -2.86 -11.97 -15.53
C ARG A 245 -4.26 -11.83 -16.11
N ASP A 246 -5.03 -10.90 -15.56
CA ASP A 246 -6.43 -10.66 -15.90
C ASP A 246 -6.54 -9.95 -17.26
N PRO A 247 -7.16 -10.55 -18.30
CA PRO A 247 -7.28 -9.97 -19.64
C PRO A 247 -8.46 -9.00 -19.75
N SER A 248 -9.36 -8.97 -18.76
CA SER A 248 -10.63 -8.27 -18.85
C SER A 248 -10.49 -6.78 -19.09
N GLN A 249 -11.43 -6.26 -19.88
CA GLN A 249 -11.53 -4.86 -20.22
C GLN A 249 -12.65 -4.17 -19.42
N PHE A 250 -12.85 -2.88 -19.69
CA PHE A 250 -13.79 -2.05 -18.94
C PHE A 250 -15.22 -2.59 -19.01
N GLY A 251 -15.73 -2.93 -20.20
CA GLY A 251 -17.09 -3.41 -20.42
C GLY A 251 -17.44 -4.78 -19.83
N ASP A 252 -16.46 -5.66 -19.61
CA ASP A 252 -16.67 -6.93 -18.90
C ASP A 252 -17.15 -6.66 -17.46
N ILE A 253 -16.56 -5.62 -16.85
CA ILE A 253 -16.62 -5.34 -15.42
C ILE A 253 -17.65 -4.26 -15.11
N TYR A 254 -17.73 -3.21 -15.92
CA TYR A 254 -18.55 -2.02 -15.69
C TYR A 254 -19.54 -1.79 -16.84
N ASP A 255 -20.69 -1.22 -16.50
CA ASP A 255 -21.73 -0.83 -17.45
C ASP A 255 -21.28 0.43 -18.24
N GLU A 256 -20.74 0.23 -19.44
CA GLU A 256 -20.17 1.31 -20.28
C GLU A 256 -21.19 2.40 -20.60
N GLU A 257 -22.43 2.02 -20.90
CA GLU A 257 -23.48 2.95 -21.27
C GLU A 257 -23.91 3.78 -20.05
N HIS A 258 -24.12 3.13 -18.91
CA HIS A 258 -24.39 3.83 -17.65
C HIS A 258 -23.22 4.76 -17.27
N PHE A 259 -21.96 4.35 -17.49
CA PHE A 259 -20.77 5.17 -17.24
C PHE A 259 -20.76 6.44 -18.13
N ILE A 260 -20.93 6.29 -19.45
CA ILE A 260 -21.01 7.41 -20.39
C ILE A 260 -22.19 8.34 -20.03
N ASN A 261 -23.39 7.78 -19.81
CA ASN A 261 -24.60 8.55 -19.54
C ASN A 261 -24.55 9.33 -18.20
N ASN A 262 -23.89 8.79 -17.17
CA ASN A 262 -23.73 9.50 -15.88
C ASN A 262 -22.67 10.62 -15.94
N LEU A 263 -21.72 10.55 -16.88
CA LEU A 263 -20.68 11.57 -17.07
C LEU A 263 -21.05 12.63 -18.13
N LYS A 264 -22.06 12.37 -18.95
CA LYS A 264 -22.63 13.29 -19.94
C LYS A 264 -22.93 14.66 -19.33
N GLY A 265 -22.42 15.72 -19.96
CA GLY A 265 -22.50 17.10 -19.48
C GLY A 265 -21.41 17.51 -18.47
N TYR A 266 -20.62 16.57 -17.95
CA TYR A 266 -19.39 16.85 -17.21
C TYR A 266 -18.14 16.56 -18.08
N VAL A 267 -18.02 15.33 -18.57
CA VAL A 267 -16.90 14.87 -19.40
C VAL A 267 -17.48 14.13 -20.60
N ASN A 268 -16.97 14.43 -21.79
CA ASN A 268 -17.33 13.68 -22.99
C ASN A 268 -16.54 12.37 -22.97
N VAL A 269 -17.25 11.23 -22.96
CA VAL A 269 -16.64 9.89 -22.97
C VAL A 269 -17.03 9.19 -24.27
N VAL A 270 -16.07 8.55 -24.92
CA VAL A 270 -16.25 7.73 -26.13
C VAL A 270 -15.70 6.32 -25.88
N ARG A 271 -16.28 5.30 -26.53
CA ARG A 271 -15.79 3.92 -26.41
C ARG A 271 -14.39 3.79 -27.02
N GLU A 272 -14.23 4.30 -28.24
CA GLU A 272 -13.01 4.19 -29.05
C GLU A 272 -12.63 5.56 -29.65
N LEU A 273 -11.44 5.64 -30.26
CA LEU A 273 -11.05 6.83 -31.04
C LEU A 273 -11.80 6.85 -32.39
N PRO A 274 -12.06 8.04 -32.98
CA PRO A 274 -12.53 8.14 -34.36
C PRO A 274 -11.56 7.44 -35.34
N GLU A 275 -12.12 6.75 -36.33
CA GLU A 275 -11.38 5.98 -37.33
C GLU A 275 -10.30 6.82 -38.05
N ALA A 276 -10.67 8.02 -38.53
CA ALA A 276 -9.74 8.98 -39.15
C ALA A 276 -8.62 9.52 -38.22
N LEU A 277 -8.70 9.28 -36.90
CA LEU A 277 -7.57 9.51 -35.98
C LEU A 277 -6.79 8.22 -35.69
N MET A 278 -7.40 7.04 -35.83
CA MET A 278 -6.71 5.75 -35.74
C MET A 278 -5.85 5.46 -36.98
N GLU A 279 -6.32 5.86 -38.17
CA GLU A 279 -5.56 5.74 -39.44
C GLU A 279 -4.19 6.45 -39.37
N ILE A 280 -4.12 7.62 -38.72
CA ILE A 280 -2.88 8.39 -38.51
C ILE A 280 -1.81 7.60 -37.72
N TYR A 281 -2.23 6.59 -36.96
CA TYR A 281 -1.37 5.75 -36.11
C TYR A 281 -1.39 4.28 -36.56
N ASP A 282 -1.56 4.01 -37.86
CA ASP A 282 -1.58 2.66 -38.47
C ASP A 282 -2.61 1.71 -37.83
N GLN A 283 -3.76 2.25 -37.40
CA GLN A 283 -4.79 1.57 -36.61
C GLN A 283 -4.29 0.99 -35.26
N ASN A 284 -3.10 1.37 -34.79
CA ASN A 284 -2.43 0.78 -33.63
C ASN A 284 -2.24 1.78 -32.47
N ILE A 285 -2.96 1.56 -31.36
CA ILE A 285 -2.84 2.36 -30.13
C ILE A 285 -1.43 2.30 -29.50
N SER A 286 -0.57 1.38 -29.95
CA SER A 286 0.85 1.32 -29.57
C SER A 286 1.70 2.42 -30.21
N ASN A 287 1.30 2.94 -31.38
CA ASN A 287 2.01 3.98 -32.13
C ASN A 287 1.67 5.38 -31.58
N ILE A 288 0.57 5.52 -30.83
CA ILE A 288 0.17 6.78 -30.16
C ILE A 288 1.19 7.16 -29.07
N PRO A 289 1.73 8.39 -29.07
CA PRO A 289 2.71 8.86 -28.08
C PRO A 289 2.29 8.62 -26.62
N ASN A 290 3.10 7.85 -25.90
CA ASN A 290 2.89 7.58 -24.47
C ASN A 290 3.54 8.65 -23.58
N PHE A 291 2.72 9.58 -23.09
CA PHE A 291 3.14 10.67 -22.23
C PHE A 291 3.28 10.24 -20.75
N ARG A 292 4.50 10.29 -20.22
CA ARG A 292 4.82 9.85 -18.85
C ARG A 292 4.63 10.97 -17.81
N VAL A 293 3.44 11.02 -17.20
CA VAL A 293 3.16 11.91 -16.06
C VAL A 293 3.86 11.43 -14.79
N GLN A 294 4.38 12.34 -13.96
CA GLN A 294 4.95 12.01 -12.65
C GLN A 294 3.88 11.50 -11.66
N ALA A 295 4.28 10.87 -10.56
CA ALA A 295 3.33 10.54 -9.50
C ALA A 295 2.87 11.83 -8.79
N TRP A 296 1.59 11.91 -8.43
CA TRP A 296 0.99 13.06 -7.74
C TRP A 296 1.10 14.42 -8.44
N ALA A 297 1.12 14.44 -9.78
CA ALA A 297 1.22 15.69 -10.54
C ALA A 297 0.10 16.68 -10.17
N THR A 298 0.45 17.97 -10.13
CA THR A 298 -0.44 19.05 -9.71
C THR A 298 -1.38 19.48 -10.83
N VAL A 299 -2.45 20.19 -10.47
CA VAL A 299 -3.36 20.84 -11.43
C VAL A 299 -2.58 21.73 -12.42
N ASN A 300 -1.62 22.51 -11.91
CA ASN A 300 -0.79 23.40 -12.72
C ASN A 300 0.13 22.65 -13.68
N TYR A 301 0.62 21.45 -13.32
CA TYR A 301 1.37 20.59 -14.25
C TYR A 301 0.48 20.12 -15.41
N TYR A 302 -0.75 19.70 -15.12
CA TYR A 302 -1.70 19.31 -16.16
C TYR A 302 -2.06 20.48 -17.09
N LEU A 303 -2.38 21.65 -16.55
CA LEU A 303 -2.73 22.83 -17.35
C LEU A 303 -1.54 23.47 -18.09
N GLY A 304 -0.34 23.44 -17.51
CA GLY A 304 0.84 24.09 -18.09
C GLY A 304 1.71 23.19 -18.98
N VAL A 305 1.67 21.86 -18.82
CA VAL A 305 2.51 20.91 -19.56
C VAL A 305 1.69 19.93 -20.40
N VAL A 306 0.63 19.35 -19.84
CA VAL A 306 -0.16 18.32 -20.54
C VAL A 306 -1.16 18.93 -21.53
N LEU A 307 -1.80 20.06 -21.18
CA LEU A 307 -2.78 20.72 -22.02
C LEU A 307 -2.22 21.26 -23.36
N PRO A 308 -1.04 21.90 -23.42
CA PRO A 308 -0.46 22.33 -24.69
C PRO A 308 -0.17 21.14 -25.62
N ILE A 309 0.44 20.07 -25.09
CA ILE A 309 0.77 18.85 -25.84
C ILE A 309 -0.51 18.15 -26.35
N LEU A 310 -1.58 18.13 -25.55
CA LEU A 310 -2.87 17.59 -25.96
C LEU A 310 -3.51 18.38 -27.12
N ARG A 311 -3.37 19.72 -27.10
CA ARG A 311 -3.90 20.59 -28.17
C ARG A 311 -3.14 20.41 -29.48
N ASP A 312 -1.81 20.27 -29.39
CA ASP A 312 -0.90 20.03 -30.51
C ASP A 312 -1.09 18.64 -31.13
N GLN A 313 -0.88 17.57 -30.35
CA GLN A 313 -0.91 16.18 -30.85
C GLN A 313 -2.32 15.64 -31.09
N ARG A 314 -3.36 16.37 -30.64
CA ARG A 314 -4.81 16.03 -30.67
C ARG A 314 -5.22 14.74 -29.96
N VAL A 315 -4.31 13.81 -29.71
CA VAL A 315 -4.49 12.54 -29.00
C VAL A 315 -3.26 12.30 -28.12
N ILE A 316 -3.46 11.99 -26.84
CA ILE A 316 -2.37 11.52 -25.96
C ILE A 316 -2.76 10.23 -25.25
N ARG A 317 -1.77 9.36 -25.04
CA ARG A 317 -1.88 8.15 -24.22
C ARG A 317 -1.06 8.31 -22.95
N ILE A 318 -1.60 7.92 -21.79
CA ILE A 318 -0.85 7.95 -20.51
C ILE A 318 -0.82 6.53 -19.92
N ALA A 319 0.35 5.88 -19.99
CA ALA A 319 0.57 4.53 -19.50
C ALA A 319 1.95 4.37 -18.81
N PRO A 320 2.05 3.79 -17.60
CA PRO A 320 0.97 3.30 -16.74
C PRO A 320 0.31 4.45 -15.95
N PHE A 321 -1.01 4.56 -15.95
CA PHE A 321 -1.76 5.55 -15.17
C PHE A 321 -1.99 5.07 -13.74
N ALA A 322 -0.92 5.04 -12.94
CA ALA A 322 -0.99 4.88 -11.49
C ALA A 322 -0.74 6.23 -10.81
N ASN A 323 -1.65 6.65 -9.92
CA ASN A 323 -1.42 7.72 -8.94
C ASN A 323 -1.03 9.09 -9.53
N ARG A 324 -1.45 9.41 -10.77
CA ARG A 324 -0.91 10.54 -11.55
C ARG A 324 -1.43 11.93 -11.16
N LEU A 325 -2.58 12.05 -10.48
CA LEU A 325 -3.17 13.33 -10.06
C LEU A 325 -3.13 13.49 -8.53
N THR A 326 -2.66 14.64 -8.05
CA THR A 326 -2.63 15.01 -6.61
C THR A 326 -3.99 14.91 -5.92
N MET A 327 -4.02 14.67 -4.60
CA MET A 327 -5.28 14.68 -3.83
C MET A 327 -5.88 16.09 -3.71
N ASN A 328 -5.06 17.14 -3.65
CA ASN A 328 -5.54 18.52 -3.51
C ASN A 328 -5.86 19.14 -4.88
N VAL A 329 -7.14 19.09 -5.28
CA VAL A 329 -7.66 19.67 -6.52
C VAL A 329 -8.94 20.48 -6.24
N PRO A 330 -9.34 21.43 -7.11
CA PRO A 330 -10.55 22.24 -6.94
C PRO A 330 -11.82 21.43 -6.67
N SER A 331 -12.76 22.04 -5.95
CA SER A 331 -14.02 21.42 -5.53
C SER A 331 -14.83 20.81 -6.69
N HIS A 332 -14.83 21.44 -7.86
CA HIS A 332 -15.50 20.92 -9.06
C HIS A 332 -14.80 19.66 -9.63
N ILE A 333 -13.48 19.54 -9.53
CA ILE A 333 -12.73 18.32 -9.91
C ILE A 333 -12.92 17.21 -8.86
N GLN A 334 -13.01 17.55 -7.56
CA GLN A 334 -13.38 16.59 -6.52
C GLN A 334 -14.80 16.03 -6.72
N LEU A 335 -15.74 16.84 -7.26
CA LEU A 335 -17.07 16.36 -7.64
C LEU A 335 -16.97 15.28 -8.74
N LEU A 336 -16.13 15.47 -9.76
CA LEU A 336 -15.95 14.46 -10.82
C LEU A 336 -15.49 13.12 -10.23
N ARG A 337 -14.51 13.14 -9.31
CA ARG A 337 -14.09 11.94 -8.57
C ARG A 337 -15.24 11.28 -7.82
N CYS A 338 -16.06 12.06 -7.12
CA CYS A 338 -17.22 11.60 -6.36
C CYS A 338 -18.28 10.95 -7.27
N ILE A 339 -18.69 11.64 -8.35
CA ILE A 339 -19.70 11.16 -9.30
C ILE A 339 -19.20 9.91 -10.03
N THR A 340 -17.93 9.88 -10.43
CA THR A 340 -17.36 8.70 -11.08
C THR A 340 -17.43 7.47 -10.16
N ASN A 341 -16.96 7.60 -8.92
CA ASN A 341 -16.86 6.50 -7.97
C ASN A 341 -18.20 5.99 -7.44
N TYR A 342 -19.16 6.90 -7.19
CA TYR A 342 -20.43 6.56 -6.50
C TYR A 342 -21.66 6.58 -7.41
N LYS A 343 -21.54 6.97 -8.69
CA LYS A 343 -22.66 6.98 -9.65
C LYS A 343 -22.30 6.32 -10.98
N ALA A 344 -21.19 6.69 -11.61
CA ALA A 344 -20.85 6.18 -12.95
C ALA A 344 -20.28 4.75 -12.95
N LEU A 345 -19.49 4.36 -11.95
CA LEU A 345 -18.88 3.03 -11.85
C LEU A 345 -19.83 1.99 -11.23
N LYS A 346 -20.86 1.64 -12.01
CA LYS A 346 -21.77 0.50 -11.78
C LYS A 346 -21.20 -0.75 -12.49
N PHE A 347 -21.33 -1.93 -11.88
CA PHE A 347 -20.92 -3.18 -12.51
C PHE A 347 -21.77 -3.52 -13.76
N SER A 348 -21.21 -4.31 -14.66
CA SER A 348 -21.91 -4.79 -15.86
C SER A 348 -23.19 -5.57 -15.49
N PRO A 349 -24.22 -5.59 -16.36
CA PRO A 349 -25.48 -6.28 -16.07
C PRO A 349 -25.35 -7.78 -15.71
N PRO A 350 -24.48 -8.59 -16.34
CA PRO A 350 -24.29 -10.00 -15.94
C PRO A 350 -23.78 -10.15 -14.51
N ILE A 351 -22.79 -9.33 -14.12
CA ILE A 351 -22.22 -9.34 -12.76
C ILE A 351 -23.26 -8.91 -11.73
N SER A 352 -24.02 -7.85 -12.04
CA SER A 352 -25.07 -7.34 -11.15
C SER A 352 -26.19 -8.37 -10.93
N SER A 353 -26.67 -9.00 -12.00
CA SER A 353 -27.73 -10.02 -11.92
C SER A 353 -27.27 -11.28 -11.16
N LEU A 354 -26.02 -11.73 -11.33
CA LEU A 354 -25.50 -12.84 -10.53
C LEU A 354 -25.31 -12.44 -9.06
N ALA A 355 -24.87 -11.22 -8.76
CA ALA A 355 -24.78 -10.73 -7.37
C ALA A 355 -26.16 -10.68 -6.69
N GLU A 356 -27.18 -10.17 -7.37
CA GLU A 356 -28.57 -10.12 -6.86
C GLU A 356 -29.13 -11.53 -6.59
N LYS A 357 -28.86 -12.51 -7.47
CA LYS A 357 -29.18 -13.93 -7.22
C LYS A 357 -28.45 -14.50 -6.01
N LEU A 358 -27.15 -14.26 -5.88
CA LEU A 358 -26.32 -14.73 -4.77
C LEU A 358 -26.81 -14.15 -3.43
N VAL A 359 -27.11 -12.85 -3.38
CA VAL A 359 -27.69 -12.19 -2.20
C VAL A 359 -29.07 -12.77 -1.86
N SER A 360 -29.94 -12.97 -2.85
CA SER A 360 -31.27 -13.54 -2.64
C SER A 360 -31.21 -14.95 -2.04
N ARG A 361 -30.34 -15.81 -2.57
CA ARG A 361 -30.09 -17.16 -2.04
C ARG A 361 -29.44 -17.13 -0.65
N MET A 362 -28.55 -16.17 -0.38
CA MET A 362 -27.95 -16.01 0.95
C MET A 362 -28.99 -15.58 2.00
N ILE A 363 -29.94 -14.72 1.64
CA ILE A 363 -31.08 -14.34 2.48
C ILE A 363 -31.98 -15.56 2.77
N GLU A 364 -32.31 -16.36 1.74
CA GLU A 364 -33.08 -17.61 1.86
C GLU A 364 -32.40 -18.62 2.80
N ARG A 365 -31.09 -18.86 2.63
CA ARG A 365 -30.26 -19.70 3.52
C ARG A 365 -30.10 -19.14 4.94
N SER A 366 -30.50 -17.89 5.17
CA SER A 366 -30.45 -17.20 6.47
C SER A 366 -31.83 -17.02 7.10
N SER A 367 -32.79 -17.90 6.77
CA SER A 367 -34.16 -17.85 7.29
C SER A 367 -34.23 -17.84 8.83
N MET A 368 -33.38 -18.64 9.50
CA MET A 368 -33.29 -18.71 10.97
C MET A 368 -33.00 -17.37 11.66
N THR A 369 -32.25 -16.47 11.00
CA THR A 369 -31.89 -15.13 11.52
C THR A 369 -32.80 -14.01 10.96
N GLY A 370 -33.83 -14.38 10.20
CA GLY A 370 -34.70 -13.45 9.49
C GLY A 370 -34.00 -12.78 8.31
N GLY A 371 -33.24 -13.56 7.53
CA GLY A 371 -32.53 -13.12 6.33
C GLY A 371 -31.19 -12.42 6.59
N LYS A 372 -30.66 -12.47 7.82
CA LYS A 372 -29.48 -11.68 8.25
C LYS A 372 -28.23 -12.54 8.30
N TYR A 373 -27.21 -12.15 7.56
CA TYR A 373 -25.93 -12.86 7.51
C TYR A 373 -24.75 -11.91 7.68
N VAL A 374 -23.59 -12.46 7.98
CA VAL A 374 -22.32 -11.71 8.01
C VAL A 374 -21.56 -11.97 6.72
N SER A 375 -21.19 -10.92 5.99
CA SER A 375 -20.28 -11.02 4.84
C SER A 375 -18.84 -10.74 5.27
N VAL A 376 -17.90 -11.62 4.90
CA VAL A 376 -16.51 -11.61 5.36
C VAL A 376 -15.56 -11.68 4.17
N HIS A 377 -14.88 -10.57 3.88
CA HIS A 377 -13.85 -10.52 2.84
C HIS A 377 -12.49 -11.05 3.36
N LEU A 378 -12.22 -12.34 3.13
CA LEU A 378 -11.00 -13.04 3.55
C LEU A 378 -9.89 -12.94 2.50
N ARG A 379 -9.08 -11.88 2.57
CA ARG A 379 -7.89 -11.72 1.72
C ARG A 379 -6.68 -12.53 2.23
N PHE A 380 -6.86 -13.86 2.33
CA PHE A 380 -5.87 -14.84 2.81
C PHE A 380 -5.37 -15.78 1.69
N GLU A 381 -5.17 -15.26 0.49
CA GLU A 381 -4.64 -15.98 -0.66
C GLU A 381 -3.11 -15.94 -0.70
N GLN A 382 -2.50 -16.87 -1.46
CA GLN A 382 -1.05 -17.12 -1.46
C GLN A 382 -0.23 -15.86 -1.79
N ASP A 383 -0.73 -15.00 -2.66
CA ASP A 383 -0.07 -13.75 -3.04
C ASP A 383 0.05 -12.75 -1.88
N MET A 384 -0.97 -12.64 -1.03
CA MET A 384 -0.99 -11.71 0.10
C MET A 384 -0.29 -12.29 1.32
N VAL A 385 -0.40 -13.60 1.56
CA VAL A 385 0.44 -14.33 2.53
C VAL A 385 1.91 -14.07 2.22
N ALA A 386 2.34 -14.26 0.97
CA ALA A 386 3.71 -13.99 0.53
C ALA A 386 4.08 -12.49 0.61
N PHE A 387 3.27 -11.59 0.04
CA PHE A 387 3.58 -10.15 -0.04
C PHE A 387 3.72 -9.50 1.34
N SER A 388 2.94 -9.95 2.33
CA SER A 388 3.01 -9.45 3.71
C SER A 388 4.38 -9.63 4.38
N CYS A 389 5.15 -10.62 3.91
CA CYS A 389 6.41 -11.06 4.50
C CYS A 389 6.28 -11.44 5.99
N CYS A 390 5.10 -11.92 6.40
CA CYS A 390 4.81 -12.35 7.76
C CYS A 390 5.06 -13.86 7.94
N VAL A 391 5.34 -14.28 9.19
CA VAL A 391 5.64 -15.68 9.52
C VAL A 391 4.42 -16.31 10.20
N TYR A 392 3.81 -17.28 9.52
CA TYR A 392 2.60 -17.98 9.96
C TYR A 392 2.91 -19.38 10.52
N GLU A 393 1.88 -20.12 10.91
CA GLU A 393 1.92 -21.42 11.58
C GLU A 393 2.28 -22.62 10.64
N GLY A 394 3.13 -22.39 9.62
CA GLY A 394 3.74 -23.42 8.76
C GLY A 394 5.28 -23.46 8.80
N GLY A 395 5.91 -22.59 9.59
CA GLY A 395 7.35 -22.65 9.90
C GLY A 395 8.30 -22.43 8.71
N GLU A 396 9.51 -22.99 8.79
CA GLU A 396 10.56 -22.77 7.78
C GLU A 396 10.20 -23.30 6.39
N ALA A 397 9.45 -24.40 6.28
CA ALA A 397 9.00 -24.92 4.98
C ALA A 397 8.04 -23.95 4.26
N GLU A 398 7.13 -23.34 5.01
CA GLU A 398 6.22 -22.31 4.52
C GLU A 398 6.96 -21.02 4.15
N LYS A 399 7.87 -20.57 5.01
CA LYS A 399 8.76 -19.43 4.77
C LYS A 399 9.56 -19.61 3.47
N LEU A 400 10.25 -20.74 3.29
CA LEU A 400 10.96 -21.05 2.04
C LEU A 400 10.05 -21.06 0.80
N LYS A 401 8.81 -21.56 0.93
CA LYS A 401 7.81 -21.52 -0.15
C LYS A 401 7.37 -20.08 -0.48
N MET A 402 7.12 -19.25 0.53
CA MET A 402 6.76 -17.84 0.34
C MET A 402 7.93 -17.04 -0.24
N ASP A 403 9.16 -17.31 0.21
CA ASP A 403 10.38 -16.68 -0.29
C ASP A 403 10.63 -16.99 -1.77
N SER A 404 10.47 -18.25 -2.18
CA SER A 404 10.53 -18.67 -3.58
C SER A 404 9.47 -17.97 -4.43
N PHE A 405 8.21 -17.95 -3.95
CA PHE A 405 7.11 -17.28 -4.63
C PHE A 405 7.31 -15.75 -4.74
N ARG A 406 7.86 -15.10 -3.70
CA ARG A 406 8.19 -13.67 -3.71
C ARG A 406 9.18 -13.31 -4.82
N GLU A 407 10.14 -14.18 -5.06
CA GLU A 407 11.17 -13.99 -6.07
C GLU A 407 10.67 -14.26 -7.50
N GLN A 408 9.81 -15.25 -7.68
CA GLN A 408 9.15 -15.54 -8.95
C GLN A 408 8.29 -14.36 -9.44
N GLU A 409 7.37 -13.89 -8.59
CA GLU A 409 6.35 -12.92 -9.00
C GLU A 409 6.83 -11.47 -8.96
N TRP A 410 7.67 -11.09 -7.98
CA TRP A 410 8.16 -9.71 -7.83
C TRP A 410 9.67 -9.53 -8.08
N LYS A 411 10.35 -10.53 -8.64
CA LYS A 411 11.68 -10.43 -9.28
C LYS A 411 12.70 -9.62 -8.45
N GLY A 412 12.98 -10.07 -7.23
CA GLY A 412 13.97 -9.47 -6.34
C GLY A 412 13.53 -8.17 -5.63
N LYS A 413 12.28 -7.71 -5.79
CA LYS A 413 11.74 -6.53 -5.07
C LYS A 413 12.00 -6.59 -3.56
N PHE A 414 11.92 -7.78 -2.97
CA PHE A 414 12.06 -8.02 -1.53
C PHE A 414 13.49 -8.36 -1.09
N LYS A 415 14.48 -8.31 -2.00
CA LYS A 415 15.92 -8.48 -1.72
C LYS A 415 16.72 -7.19 -1.87
N ARG A 416 16.05 -6.05 -2.10
CA ARG A 416 16.70 -4.74 -2.22
C ARG A 416 17.23 -4.28 -0.85
N LYS A 417 18.42 -3.67 -0.85
CA LYS A 417 19.17 -3.31 0.38
C LYS A 417 18.54 -2.16 1.19
N ASP A 418 17.53 -1.49 0.64
CA ASP A 418 16.75 -0.40 1.25
C ASP A 418 15.60 -0.91 2.15
N GLY A 419 15.17 -2.17 2.00
CA GLY A 419 14.05 -2.74 2.75
C GLY A 419 14.47 -3.74 3.83
N VAL A 420 14.51 -3.33 5.10
CA VAL A 420 14.62 -4.26 6.23
C VAL A 420 13.25 -4.88 6.53
N ILE A 421 13.12 -6.19 6.32
CA ILE A 421 11.89 -6.94 6.57
C ILE A 421 11.91 -7.49 8.00
N VAL A 422 10.94 -7.06 8.83
CA VAL A 422 10.78 -7.52 10.22
C VAL A 422 9.37 -8.09 10.42
N PRO A 423 9.18 -9.42 10.28
CA PRO A 423 7.85 -10.04 10.31
C PRO A 423 7.05 -9.76 11.60
N ALA A 424 7.75 -9.79 12.75
CA ALA A 424 7.19 -9.47 14.06
C ALA A 424 6.60 -8.05 14.13
N LEU A 425 7.27 -7.07 13.53
CA LEU A 425 6.81 -5.68 13.49
C LEU A 425 5.62 -5.52 12.53
N ASN A 426 5.67 -6.15 11.35
CA ASN A 426 4.54 -6.18 10.42
C ASN A 426 3.26 -6.69 11.09
N ARG A 427 3.34 -7.68 11.99
CA ARG A 427 2.16 -8.24 12.69
C ARG A 427 1.61 -7.32 13.77
N ILE A 428 2.48 -6.60 14.49
CA ILE A 428 2.08 -5.58 15.49
C ILE A 428 1.46 -4.36 14.81
N GLU A 429 2.01 -3.92 13.69
CA GLU A 429 1.53 -2.76 12.90
C GLU A 429 0.28 -3.06 12.06
N GLY A 430 -0.29 -4.27 12.14
CA GLY A 430 -1.49 -4.67 11.39
C GLY A 430 -1.28 -4.80 9.87
N LYS A 431 -0.04 -4.95 9.41
CA LYS A 431 0.31 -5.11 7.98
C LYS A 431 0.10 -6.54 7.46
N CYS A 432 0.00 -7.53 8.36
CA CYS A 432 -0.23 -8.93 8.00
C CYS A 432 -1.74 -9.26 7.89
N PRO A 433 -2.18 -9.98 6.84
CA PRO A 433 -3.52 -10.58 6.79
C PRO A 433 -3.85 -11.45 8.01
N LEU A 434 -5.06 -11.31 8.55
CA LEU A 434 -5.59 -12.22 9.57
C LEU A 434 -5.82 -13.62 8.98
N THR A 435 -5.56 -14.67 9.74
CA THR A 435 -5.95 -16.03 9.32
C THR A 435 -7.48 -16.20 9.40
N PRO A 436 -8.09 -17.09 8.61
CA PRO A 436 -9.50 -17.43 8.75
C PRO A 436 -9.87 -17.90 10.17
N VAL A 437 -8.92 -18.48 10.92
CA VAL A 437 -9.09 -18.89 12.32
C VAL A 437 -9.17 -17.67 13.25
N GLU A 438 -8.28 -16.67 13.08
CA GLU A 438 -8.34 -15.41 13.82
C GLU A 438 -9.65 -14.66 13.55
N VAL A 439 -10.15 -14.68 12.32
CA VAL A 439 -11.44 -14.06 11.97
C VAL A 439 -12.61 -14.82 12.59
N GLY A 440 -12.58 -16.16 12.62
CA GLY A 440 -13.58 -16.96 13.33
C GLY A 440 -13.60 -16.67 14.83
N LEU A 441 -12.44 -16.63 15.47
CA LEU A 441 -12.29 -16.28 16.90
C LEU A 441 -12.75 -14.84 17.18
N MET A 442 -12.48 -13.90 16.27
CA MET A 442 -12.99 -12.53 16.38
C MET A 442 -14.52 -12.49 16.30
N LEU A 443 -15.14 -13.25 15.39
CA LEU A 443 -16.61 -13.30 15.26
C LEU A 443 -17.27 -13.97 16.48
N ARG A 444 -16.71 -15.08 16.99
CA ARG A 444 -17.17 -15.68 18.25
C ARG A 444 -17.00 -14.71 19.42
N GLY A 445 -15.84 -14.07 19.55
CA GLY A 445 -15.57 -13.05 20.58
C GLY A 445 -16.37 -11.75 20.45
N MET A 446 -17.00 -11.50 19.29
CA MET A 446 -18.02 -10.45 19.16
C MET A 446 -19.38 -10.90 19.73
N GLY A 447 -19.68 -12.19 19.71
CA GLY A 447 -20.97 -12.79 20.14
C GLY A 447 -21.83 -13.34 19.00
N PHE A 448 -21.22 -13.72 17.87
CA PHE A 448 -21.90 -14.53 16.84
C PHE A 448 -21.85 -16.01 17.20
N ASP A 449 -22.93 -16.73 16.92
CA ASP A 449 -23.13 -18.15 17.28
C ASP A 449 -22.99 -19.08 16.06
N ASN A 450 -23.12 -20.40 16.29
CA ASN A 450 -23.09 -21.38 15.20
C ASN A 450 -24.32 -21.32 14.26
N ASN A 451 -25.41 -20.67 14.67
CA ASN A 451 -26.58 -20.40 13.81
C ASN A 451 -26.41 -19.16 12.92
N THR A 452 -25.32 -18.40 13.08
CA THR A 452 -25.02 -17.25 12.25
C THR A 452 -24.54 -17.70 10.86
N SER A 453 -25.37 -17.52 9.84
CA SER A 453 -24.98 -17.69 8.44
C SER A 453 -23.89 -16.69 8.03
N ILE A 454 -22.82 -17.19 7.43
CA ILE A 454 -21.65 -16.39 7.01
C ILE A 454 -21.38 -16.59 5.52
N TYR A 455 -21.17 -15.49 4.80
CA TYR A 455 -20.72 -15.48 3.41
C TYR A 455 -19.23 -15.15 3.35
N ILE A 456 -18.40 -16.09 2.87
CA ILE A 456 -16.98 -15.84 2.61
C ILE A 456 -16.80 -15.28 1.20
N ALA A 457 -16.20 -14.08 1.16
CA ALA A 457 -15.71 -13.43 -0.04
C ALA A 457 -14.18 -13.55 -0.12
N SER A 458 -13.66 -14.45 -0.95
CA SER A 458 -12.22 -14.64 -1.14
C SER A 458 -11.86 -15.13 -2.55
N GLY A 459 -10.59 -14.99 -2.93
CA GLY A 459 -9.96 -15.84 -3.94
C GLY A 459 -9.65 -17.24 -3.40
N LYS A 460 -8.65 -17.91 -3.98
CA LYS A 460 -8.18 -19.22 -3.48
C LYS A 460 -7.40 -19.02 -2.18
N ILE A 461 -8.06 -19.27 -1.05
CA ILE A 461 -7.45 -19.24 0.28
C ILE A 461 -6.24 -20.19 0.32
N TYR A 462 -5.14 -19.70 0.87
CA TYR A 462 -3.90 -20.44 1.02
C TYR A 462 -4.07 -21.55 2.06
N GLN A 463 -3.66 -22.79 1.71
CA GLN A 463 -3.90 -24.02 2.50
C GLN A 463 -5.35 -24.10 3.03
N ALA A 464 -6.33 -23.98 2.12
CA ALA A 464 -7.74 -23.81 2.44
C ALA A 464 -8.29 -24.87 3.41
N GLU A 465 -7.91 -26.14 3.26
CA GLU A 465 -8.32 -27.24 4.14
C GLU A 465 -7.87 -27.00 5.58
N LYS A 466 -6.59 -26.63 5.78
CA LYS A 466 -6.00 -26.34 7.10
C LYS A 466 -6.65 -25.14 7.76
N HIS A 467 -6.80 -24.04 7.04
CA HIS A 467 -7.22 -22.76 7.64
C HIS A 467 -8.74 -22.59 7.74
N LEU A 468 -9.54 -23.22 6.87
CA LEU A 468 -11.00 -23.17 6.97
C LEU A 468 -11.59 -24.19 7.94
N ALA A 469 -10.87 -25.26 8.33
CA ALA A 469 -11.41 -26.28 9.22
C ALA A 469 -11.88 -25.70 10.58
N PRO A 470 -11.08 -24.92 11.35
CA PRO A 470 -11.56 -24.29 12.58
C PRO A 470 -12.69 -23.28 12.36
N LEU A 471 -12.70 -22.58 11.22
CA LEU A 471 -13.75 -21.62 10.89
C LEU A 471 -15.10 -22.34 10.64
N ARG A 472 -15.06 -23.52 9.99
CA ARG A 472 -16.22 -24.41 9.79
C ARG A 472 -16.69 -25.08 11.09
N GLU A 473 -15.78 -25.35 12.02
CA GLU A 473 -16.13 -25.87 13.35
C GLU A 473 -16.85 -24.78 14.17
N MET A 474 -16.33 -23.55 14.17
CA MET A 474 -16.99 -22.41 14.82
C MET A 474 -18.33 -22.01 14.19
N PHE A 475 -18.44 -22.13 12.86
CA PHE A 475 -19.60 -21.71 12.07
C PHE A 475 -19.91 -22.74 10.96
N PRO A 476 -20.87 -23.66 11.14
CA PRO A 476 -21.23 -24.64 10.11
C PRO A 476 -21.94 -24.01 8.90
N LEU A 477 -22.63 -22.88 9.07
CA LEU A 477 -23.41 -22.19 8.02
C LEU A 477 -22.54 -21.26 7.16
N LEU A 478 -21.45 -21.80 6.60
CA LEU A 478 -20.52 -21.07 5.73
C LEU A 478 -20.81 -21.27 4.24
N TYR A 479 -21.03 -20.17 3.54
CA TYR A 479 -21.33 -20.13 2.12
C TYR A 479 -20.27 -19.33 1.34
N THR A 480 -19.91 -19.81 0.15
CA THR A 480 -19.12 -19.09 -0.87
C THR A 480 -19.95 -18.95 -2.15
N LYS A 481 -19.49 -18.17 -3.14
CA LYS A 481 -20.17 -18.12 -4.46
C LYS A 481 -20.31 -19.50 -5.12
N GLU A 482 -19.31 -20.36 -4.96
CA GLU A 482 -19.30 -21.73 -5.49
C GLU A 482 -20.33 -22.65 -4.81
N SER A 483 -20.82 -22.27 -3.62
CA SER A 483 -21.91 -23.00 -2.92
C SER A 483 -23.30 -22.40 -3.17
N LEU A 484 -23.38 -21.20 -3.75
CA LEU A 484 -24.64 -20.46 -3.96
C LEU A 484 -25.02 -20.27 -5.43
N ALA A 485 -24.08 -20.39 -6.38
CA ALA A 485 -24.34 -20.37 -7.82
C ALA A 485 -24.21 -21.77 -8.43
N THR A 486 -24.91 -22.03 -9.53
CA THR A 486 -24.69 -23.26 -10.32
C THR A 486 -23.40 -23.13 -11.15
N PRO A 487 -22.80 -24.25 -11.61
CA PRO A 487 -21.69 -24.20 -12.56
C PRO A 487 -22.03 -23.39 -13.82
N ASP A 488 -23.25 -23.52 -14.34
CA ASP A 488 -23.70 -22.81 -15.55
C ASP A 488 -23.83 -21.29 -15.34
N GLU A 489 -24.21 -20.86 -14.14
CA GLU A 489 -24.21 -19.43 -13.77
C GLU A 489 -22.80 -18.87 -13.57
N LEU A 490 -21.83 -19.72 -13.24
CA LEU A 490 -20.42 -19.34 -13.10
C LEU A 490 -19.64 -19.44 -14.42
N ALA A 491 -20.06 -20.28 -15.38
CA ALA A 491 -19.38 -20.54 -16.64
C ALA A 491 -19.07 -19.28 -17.49
N PRO A 492 -19.98 -18.29 -17.64
CA PRO A 492 -19.66 -17.02 -18.32
C PRO A 492 -18.51 -16.25 -17.65
N PHE A 493 -18.29 -16.47 -16.35
CA PHE A 493 -17.24 -15.84 -15.56
C PHE A 493 -16.01 -16.74 -15.38
N GLU A 494 -16.05 -18.00 -15.84
CA GLU A 494 -14.94 -18.93 -15.66
C GLU A 494 -13.69 -18.53 -16.45
N ILE A 495 -13.81 -17.87 -17.60
CA ILE A 495 -12.65 -17.31 -18.32
C ILE A 495 -11.89 -16.33 -17.41
N PHE A 496 -12.64 -15.56 -16.61
CA PHE A 496 -12.14 -14.63 -15.59
C PHE A 496 -11.83 -15.30 -14.23
N MET A 497 -11.78 -16.64 -14.17
CA MET A 497 -11.40 -17.40 -12.97
C MET A 497 -10.37 -18.50 -13.25
N LYS A 498 -10.32 -19.06 -14.46
CA LYS A 498 -9.46 -20.18 -14.88
C LYS A 498 -8.01 -19.78 -15.22
N LEU A 499 -7.64 -18.53 -15.04
CA LEU A 499 -6.24 -18.10 -15.13
C LEU A 499 -5.41 -18.75 -14.01
N GLU A 500 -4.63 -19.77 -14.38
CA GLU A 500 -3.83 -20.57 -13.45
C GLU A 500 -2.56 -19.83 -12.98
N CYS A 501 -2.77 -18.81 -12.15
CA CYS A 501 -1.73 -18.26 -11.27
C CYS A 501 -2.29 -17.97 -9.86
N PRO A 502 -1.47 -18.03 -8.78
CA PRO A 502 -1.97 -18.01 -7.40
C PRO A 502 -2.42 -16.64 -6.87
N ALA A 503 -2.80 -15.71 -7.75
CA ALA A 503 -3.09 -14.33 -7.45
C ALA A 503 -4.33 -13.84 -8.21
N ALA A 504 -5.16 -13.02 -7.56
CA ALA A 504 -6.50 -12.65 -8.02
C ALA A 504 -6.57 -11.87 -9.37
N SER A 505 -6.73 -12.60 -10.47
CA SER A 505 -7.72 -12.24 -11.51
C SER A 505 -9.13 -12.22 -10.88
N LEU A 506 -10.06 -11.49 -11.53
CA LEU A 506 -11.52 -11.23 -11.40
C LEU A 506 -12.40 -11.96 -10.37
N ARG A 507 -11.95 -13.08 -9.80
CA ARG A 507 -12.52 -13.83 -8.68
C ARG A 507 -13.08 -12.95 -7.55
N GLY A 508 -12.51 -11.77 -7.31
CA GLY A 508 -12.93 -10.80 -6.29
C GLY A 508 -14.08 -9.85 -6.66
N ILE A 509 -14.50 -9.76 -7.93
CA ILE A 509 -15.56 -8.80 -8.34
C ILE A 509 -16.93 -9.23 -7.83
N LEU A 510 -17.31 -10.49 -8.09
CA LEU A 510 -18.59 -11.11 -7.66
C LEU A 510 -18.75 -11.26 -6.14
N LEU A 511 -17.83 -10.74 -5.33
CA LEU A 511 -17.70 -11.08 -3.92
C LEU A 511 -17.50 -9.90 -2.96
N SER A 512 -16.90 -8.77 -3.39
CA SER A 512 -16.43 -7.74 -2.45
C SER A 512 -17.30 -6.48 -2.33
N TRP A 513 -18.48 -6.41 -2.98
CA TRP A 513 -19.21 -5.14 -3.16
C TRP A 513 -20.74 -5.20 -3.12
N GLN A 514 -21.33 -5.56 -1.97
CA GLN A 514 -22.71 -5.20 -1.65
C GLN A 514 -22.95 -5.15 -0.13
N LEU A 515 -22.56 -4.03 0.49
CA LEU A 515 -23.02 -3.48 1.78
C LEU A 515 -22.47 -2.04 1.96
#